data_AF-A0A0X8G556-F1
#
_entry.id   AF-A0A0X8G556-F1
#
_cell.length_a   1.000
_cell.length_b   1.000
_cell.length_c   1.000
_cell.angle_alpha   90.00
_cell.angle_beta   90.00
_cell.angle_gamma   90.00
#
_symmetry.space_group_name_H-M   'P 1'
#
loop_
_entity.id
_entity.type
_entity.pdbx_description
1 polymer ?
#
loop_
_entity_poly.entity_id
_entity_poly.type
_entity_poly.pdbx_seq_one_letter_code
_entity_poly.pdbx_strand_id
1 'polypeptide(L)' 'MNKKVIIGKWIFKENKMIADSNCGIIESMIKNEFVKLKSSEDGWTTRYKRNDGEIWELSYPENHLQGGGPPKLIQIK' A
#
# COMPACT_ATOMS: atom_id res chain seq x y z
N MET A 1 12.12 7.73 16.58
CA MET A 1 11.67 6.58 15.78
C MET A 1 11.14 7.09 14.44
N ASN A 2 11.80 6.77 13.33
CA ASN A 2 11.35 7.15 12.00
C ASN A 2 10.26 6.18 11.55
N LYS A 3 9.05 6.68 11.28
CA LYS A 3 7.98 5.87 10.70
C LYS A 3 8.36 5.52 9.26
N LYS A 4 8.36 4.24 8.91
CA LYS A 4 8.58 3.81 7.52
C LYS A 4 7.30 4.04 6.71
N VAL A 5 7.47 4.62 5.53
CA VAL A 5 6.36 4.88 4.60
C VAL A 5 6.80 4.48 3.20
N ILE A 6 5.99 3.68 2.53
CA ILE A 6 6.19 3.26 1.15
C ILE A 6 4.96 3.72 0.37
N ILE A 7 5.18 4.56 -0.64
CA ILE A 7 4.10 5.14 -1.45
C ILE A 7 4.33 4.73 -2.89
N GLY A 8 3.40 3.97 -3.44
CA GLY A 8 3.33 3.68 -4.85
C GLY A 8 3.00 4.94 -5.64
N LYS A 9 3.40 4.97 -6.91
CA LYS A 9 3.07 6.04 -7.84
C LYS A 9 2.68 5.46 -9.18
N TRP A 10 1.70 6.09 -9.81
CA TRP A 10 1.44 5.92 -11.22
C TRP A 10 2.42 6.76 -12.02
N ILE A 11 3.23 6.11 -12.84
CA ILE A 11 4.16 6.77 -13.76
C ILE A 11 3.52 6.76 -15.15
N PHE A 12 3.46 7.93 -15.79
CA PHE A 12 3.03 8.01 -17.17
C PHE A 12 4.24 7.82 -18.09
N LYS A 13 4.28 6.72 -18.83
CA LYS A 13 5.37 6.41 -19.76
C LYS A 13 4.80 5.81 -21.05
N GLU A 14 5.27 6.29 -22.20
CA GLU A 14 4.86 5.79 -23.53
C GLU A 14 3.33 5.73 -23.71
N ASN A 15 2.65 6.81 -23.30
CA ASN A 15 1.19 6.96 -23.39
C ASN A 15 0.39 5.92 -22.56
N LYS A 16 1.03 5.29 -21.57
CA LYS A 16 0.43 4.33 -20.64
C LYS A 16 0.72 4.73 -19.20
N MET A 17 -0.22 4.43 -18.32
CA MET A 17 -0.03 4.54 -16.89
C MET A 17 0.55 3.22 -16.38
N ILE A 18 1.72 3.27 -15.75
CA ILE A 18 2.42 2.10 -15.21
C ILE A 18 2.65 2.25 -13.71
N ALA A 19 2.65 1.14 -12.99
CA ALA A 19 3.03 1.10 -11.57
C ALA A 19 4.53 1.34 -11.42
N ASP A 20 4.94 2.13 -10.43
CA ASP A 20 6.36 2.23 -10.07
C ASP A 20 6.83 0.99 -9.29
N SER A 21 8.13 0.93 -9.01
CA SER A 21 8.73 -0.16 -8.24
C SER A 21 8.16 -0.29 -6.83
N ASN A 22 7.75 0.82 -6.19
CA ASN A 22 7.14 0.79 -4.85
C ASN A 22 5.79 0.06 -4.87
N CYS A 23 4.97 0.22 -5.92
CA CYS A 23 3.74 -0.58 -6.06
C CYS A 23 4.06 -2.08 -6.00
N GLY A 24 5.05 -2.54 -6.77
CA GLY A 24 5.47 -3.94 -6.77
C GLY A 24 6.02 -4.41 -5.42
N ILE A 25 6.77 -3.55 -4.71
CA ILE A 25 7.24 -3.84 -3.34
C ILE A 25 6.05 -4.02 -2.41
N ILE A 26 5.09 -3.08 -2.41
CA ILE A 26 3.90 -3.14 -1.55
C ILE A 26 3.11 -4.42 -1.81
N GLU A 27 2.85 -4.76 -3.09
CA GLU A 27 2.15 -5.98 -3.46
C GLU A 27 2.88 -7.24 -2.99
N SER A 28 4.21 -7.28 -3.15
CA SER A 28 5.03 -8.40 -2.68
C SER A 28 5.00 -8.56 -1.16
N MET A 29 5.11 -7.45 -0.42
CA MET A 29 5.04 -7.46 1.05
C MET A 29 3.67 -7.94 1.52
N ILE A 30 2.58 -7.42 0.92
CA ILE A 30 1.21 -7.84 1.24
C ILE A 30 1.02 -9.33 0.98
N LYS A 31 1.56 -9.86 -0.12
CA LYS A 31 1.37 -11.25 -0.53
C LYS A 31 2.21 -12.24 0.26
N ASN A 32 3.43 -11.88 0.64
CA ASN A 32 4.41 -12.84 1.18
C ASN A 32 4.77 -12.59 2.66
N GLU A 33 4.72 -11.35 3.13
CA GLU A 33 5.23 -10.98 4.44
C GLU A 33 4.16 -10.57 5.45
N PHE A 34 2.95 -10.26 4.96
CA PHE A 34 1.91 -9.60 5.75
C PHE A 34 0.69 -10.50 5.94
N VAL A 35 0.14 -10.48 7.14
CA VAL A 35 -1.14 -11.10 7.48
C VAL A 35 -2.18 -10.00 7.66
N LYS A 36 -3.29 -10.07 6.91
CA LYS A 36 -4.40 -9.14 7.05
C LYS A 36 -5.01 -9.26 8.44
N LEU A 37 -5.06 -8.15 9.18
CA LEU A 37 -5.68 -8.09 10.51
C LEU A 37 -7.14 -7.67 10.42
N LYS A 38 -7.39 -6.47 9.87
CA LYS A 38 -8.74 -5.90 9.74
C LYS A 38 -8.75 -4.81 8.68
N SER A 39 -9.92 -4.59 8.09
CA SER A 39 -10.20 -3.40 7.28
C SER A 39 -10.98 -2.38 8.11
N SER A 40 -10.89 -1.10 7.75
CA SER A 40 -11.74 -0.06 8.32
C SER A 40 -13.21 -0.31 7.97
N GLU A 41 -14.14 0.17 8.80
CA GLU A 41 -15.58 0.06 8.53
C GLU A 41 -15.96 0.72 7.19
N ASP A 42 -15.31 1.84 6.86
CA ASP A 42 -15.48 2.53 5.57
C ASP A 42 -14.77 1.85 4.39
N GLY A 43 -14.06 0.74 4.61
CA GLY A 43 -13.33 0.00 3.56
C GLY A 43 -12.09 0.68 2.97
N TRP A 44 -11.81 1.95 3.31
CA TRP A 44 -10.70 2.73 2.74
C TRP A 44 -9.30 2.29 3.17
N THR A 45 -9.15 1.70 4.37
CA THR A 45 -7.86 1.25 4.87
C THR A 45 -7.89 -0.19 5.33
N THR A 46 -6.74 -0.86 5.25
CA THR A 46 -6.55 -2.21 5.76
C THR A 46 -5.29 -2.29 6.57
N ARG A 47 -5.40 -2.84 7.79
CA ARG A 47 -4.27 -3.10 8.66
C ARG A 47 -3.72 -4.49 8.44
N TYR A 48 -2.41 -4.56 8.39
CA TYR A 48 -1.62 -5.77 8.23
C TYR A 48 -0.63 -5.90 9.39
N LYS A 49 -0.32 -7.14 9.75
CA LYS A 49 0.80 -7.47 10.63
C LYS A 49 1.87 -8.13 9.80
N ARG A 50 3.08 -7.59 9.82
CA ARG A 50 4.24 -8.19 9.20
C ARG A 50 4.78 -9.33 10.09
N ASN A 51 5.48 -10.29 9.48
CA ASN A 51 6.04 -11.45 10.18
C ASN A 51 6.95 -11.09 11.38
N ASP A 52 7.62 -9.94 11.35
CA ASP A 52 8.46 -9.40 12.44
C ASP A 52 7.65 -8.73 13.57
N GLY A 53 6.32 -8.68 13.45
CA GLY A 53 5.42 -8.12 14.45
C GLY A 53 5.05 -6.65 14.21
N GLU A 54 5.69 -5.97 13.24
CA GLU A 54 5.37 -4.60 12.87
C GLU A 54 3.93 -4.51 12.32
N ILE A 55 3.22 -3.44 12.67
CA ILE A 55 1.88 -3.18 12.15
C ILE A 55 1.95 -2.12 11.06
N TRP A 56 1.35 -2.46 9.93
CA TRP A 56 1.30 -1.64 8.74
C TRP A 56 -0.15 -1.34 8.34
N GLU A 57 -0.37 -0.16 7.78
CA GLU A 57 -1.66 0.27 7.27
C GLU A 57 -1.56 0.55 5.77
N LEU A 58 -2.39 -0.13 5.00
CA LEU A 58 -2.60 0.06 3.57
C LEU A 58 -3.74 1.04 3.35
N SER A 59 -3.51 2.01 2.46
CA SER A 59 -4.49 3.00 2.02
C SER A 59 -4.29 3.32 0.54
N TYR A 60 -5.30 3.93 -0.08
CA TYR A 60 -5.27 4.35 -1.49
C TYR A 60 -5.59 5.85 -1.56
N PRO A 61 -4.58 6.74 -1.51
CA PRO A 61 -4.80 8.19 -1.43
C PRO A 61 -5.51 8.77 -2.66
N GLU A 62 -5.32 8.17 -3.84
CA GLU A 62 -5.90 8.65 -5.10
C GLU A 62 -7.00 7.72 -5.62
N ASN A 63 -7.81 7.15 -4.72
CA ASN A 63 -8.84 6.16 -5.10
C ASN A 63 -10.01 6.75 -5.92
N HIS A 64 -9.98 8.05 -6.19
CA HIS A 64 -10.88 8.75 -7.11
C HIS A 64 -10.47 8.61 -8.59
N LEU A 65 -9.30 8.05 -8.89
CA LEU A 65 -8.86 7.78 -10.26
C LEU A 65 -9.59 6.54 -10.81
N GLN A 66 -10.16 6.65 -12.03
CA GLN A 66 -10.69 5.50 -12.76
C GLN A 66 -9.56 4.47 -12.97
N GLY A 67 -9.63 3.34 -12.24
CA GLY A 67 -8.57 2.31 -12.21
C GLY A 67 -7.96 2.08 -10.82
N GLY A 68 -8.31 2.88 -9.82
CA GLY A 68 -7.77 2.79 -8.46
C GLY A 68 -6.49 3.62 -8.30
N GLY A 69 -6.34 4.26 -7.14
CA GLY A 69 -5.14 5.01 -6.78
C GLY A 69 -3.94 4.09 -6.51
N PRO A 70 -2.71 4.60 -6.51
CA PRO A 70 -1.56 3.77 -6.16
C PRO A 70 -1.61 3.41 -4.67
N PRO A 71 -1.17 2.21 -4.28
CA PRO A 71 -1.20 1.77 -2.90
C PRO A 71 -0.19 2.55 -2.05
N LYS A 72 -0.53 2.74 -0.78
CA LYS A 72 0.34 3.38 0.21
C LYS A 72 0.37 2.54 1.49
N LEU A 73 1.58 2.18 1.93
CA LEU A 73 1.84 1.51 3.19
C LEU A 73 2.51 2.45 4.20
N ILE A 74 1.95 2.52 5.41
CA ILE A 74 2.54 3.24 6.55
C ILE A 74 2.76 2.27 7.70
N GLN A 75 3.96 2.29 8.28
CA GLN A 75 4.20 1.64 9.56
C GLN A 75 3.58 2.47 10.69
N ILE A 76 2.71 1.84 11.46
CA ILE A 76 2.00 2.49 12.57
C ILE A 76 2.49 2.03 13.94
N LYS A 77 3.10 0.83 14.04
CA LYS A 77 3.62 0.29 15.30
C LYS A 77 4.74 -0.71 15.09
#